data_AF-A0A5N5M8M2-F1
#
_entry.id   AF-A0A5N5M8M2-F1
#
_cell.length_a   1.000
_cell.length_b   1.000
_cell.length_c   1.000
_cell.angle_alpha   90.00
_cell.angle_beta   90.00
_cell.angle_gamma   90.00
#
_symmetry.space_group_name_H-M   'P 1'
#
loop_
_entity.id
_entity.type
_entity.pdbx_description
1 polymer ?
#
loop_
_entity_poly.entity_id
_entity_poly.type
_entity_poly.pdbx_seq_one_letter_code
_entity_poly.pdbx_strand_id
1 'polypeptide(L)'
;MAVILNSEDDGGTHFRRKLRIVDHTLDDAGLDVRCPLDNGKHIIQAKRPVGELDLLPAELHDQVLGMLDIPTLTMFRRVNQRAMHLVDSLPPYRRLWTHCPNVLRAVVSIKAASFSCETLAETLTREKCESCLACFGGYLYLITCKRVCYFCFTTKKEYFPISLTLAVRHTKLQRKALGHLPQALSLPGRYTACAKLSRLRVTLIDRQALLPLMSEANAKTLNGRVDYRMTESQRYMSIVRAPHVNLCDQTEDWGVYCSLCRDSTDPSTHFRIQYNQQDILQHIKEHHASQVPSSPT
;
A
#
# COMPACT_ATOMS: atom_id res chain seq x y z
N MET A 1 0.52 -29.02 17.01
CA MET A 1 -0.34 -29.56 15.92
C MET A 1 -1.08 -28.41 15.27
N ALA A 2 -0.76 -28.10 14.02
CA ALA A 2 -1.57 -27.26 13.14
C ALA A 2 -1.25 -27.64 11.69
N VAL A 3 -2.06 -28.59 11.21
CA VAL A 3 -2.47 -28.93 9.84
C VAL A 3 -1.49 -28.59 8.71
N ILE A 4 -0.80 -29.65 8.25
CA ILE A 4 -0.26 -29.76 6.90
C ILE A 4 -1.46 -29.97 5.97
N LEU A 5 -1.67 -29.07 5.00
CA LEU A 5 -2.51 -29.36 3.84
C LEU A 5 -1.59 -29.61 2.66
N ASN A 6 -1.78 -30.78 2.08
CA ASN A 6 -1.00 -31.39 1.00
C ASN A 6 -0.88 -30.46 -0.22
N SER A 7 0.35 -30.30 -0.70
CA SER A 7 0.68 -29.74 -2.01
C SER A 7 0.69 -30.86 -3.04
N GLU A 8 -0.07 -30.71 -4.12
CA GLU A 8 0.17 -31.47 -5.35
C GLU A 8 1.50 -31.02 -5.99
N ASP A 9 2.16 -32.01 -6.57
CA ASP A 9 3.59 -32.07 -6.88
C ASP A 9 3.91 -31.35 -8.20
N ASP A 10 4.71 -30.29 -8.11
CA ASP A 10 5.47 -29.71 -9.22
C ASP A 10 6.78 -29.15 -8.65
N GLY A 11 7.92 -29.70 -9.09
CA GLY A 11 9.23 -29.72 -8.40
C GLY A 11 9.90 -28.38 -8.08
N GLY A 12 9.23 -27.24 -8.32
CA GLY A 12 9.67 -25.89 -7.93
C GLY A 12 8.88 -25.26 -6.77
N THR A 13 7.81 -25.89 -6.29
CA THR A 13 6.90 -25.31 -5.30
C THR A 13 7.39 -25.42 -3.85
N HIS A 14 8.24 -26.40 -3.51
CA HIS A 14 8.71 -26.64 -2.14
C HIS A 14 9.55 -25.50 -1.52
N PHE A 15 10.16 -24.67 -2.36
CA PHE A 15 11.06 -23.59 -1.89
C PHE A 15 10.36 -22.24 -1.72
N ARG A 16 9.09 -22.13 -2.12
CA ARG A 16 8.30 -20.90 -2.00
C ARG A 16 7.52 -20.92 -0.70
N ARG A 17 7.49 -19.79 0.01
CA ARG A 17 6.69 -19.66 1.24
C ARG A 17 5.89 -18.35 1.25
N LYS A 18 4.61 -18.46 1.63
CA LYS A 18 3.85 -17.32 2.16
C LYS A 18 4.24 -17.13 3.63
N LEU A 19 5.11 -16.16 3.91
CA LEU A 19 5.44 -15.83 5.30
C LEU A 19 4.25 -15.13 5.96
N ARG A 20 3.82 -15.66 7.12
CA ARG A 20 2.95 -14.92 8.05
C ARG A 20 3.83 -14.02 8.92
N ILE A 21 4.52 -13.08 8.28
CA ILE A 21 5.23 -12.02 9.00
C ILE A 21 4.21 -10.94 9.36
N VAL A 22 4.22 -10.52 10.62
CA VAL A 22 3.50 -9.32 11.06
C VAL A 22 4.43 -8.14 10.84
N ASP A 23 4.06 -7.28 9.88
CA ASP A 23 4.84 -6.09 9.54
C ASP A 23 4.43 -4.86 10.34
N HIS A 24 3.38 -4.98 11.15
CA HIS A 24 2.84 -3.88 11.94
C HIS A 24 2.42 -2.70 11.04
N THR A 25 1.92 -3.00 9.84
CA THR A 25 1.42 -2.03 8.86
C THR A 25 -0.06 -1.75 9.10
N LEU A 26 -0.70 -0.98 8.21
CA LEU A 26 -2.14 -0.76 8.27
C LEU A 26 -2.97 -2.04 8.17
N ASP A 27 -2.43 -3.11 7.59
CA ASP A 27 -3.07 -4.43 7.54
C ASP A 27 -3.45 -4.94 8.93
N ASP A 28 -2.63 -4.64 9.94
CA ASP A 28 -2.82 -5.07 11.33
C ASP A 28 -3.73 -4.11 12.13
N ALA A 29 -4.29 -3.07 11.49
CA ALA A 29 -5.09 -2.05 12.15
C ALA A 29 -6.59 -2.38 12.19
N GLY A 30 -7.03 -3.57 11.77
CA GLY A 30 -8.45 -3.97 11.75
C GLY A 30 -9.28 -3.17 10.74
N LEU A 31 -8.77 -3.06 9.50
CA LEU A 31 -9.33 -2.19 8.46
C LEU A 31 -10.77 -2.59 8.05
N ASP A 32 -11.07 -3.87 8.04
CA ASP A 32 -12.40 -4.43 7.74
C ASP A 32 -13.47 -3.97 8.73
N VAL A 33 -13.13 -3.93 10.02
CA VAL A 33 -14.01 -3.42 11.08
C VAL A 33 -14.16 -1.91 11.00
N ARG A 34 -13.08 -1.19 10.67
CA ARG A 34 -13.08 0.29 10.61
C ARG A 34 -13.75 0.85 9.36
N CYS A 35 -13.65 0.12 8.25
CA CYS A 35 -14.17 0.51 6.95
C CYS A 35 -14.86 -0.70 6.30
N PRO A 36 -16.10 -1.01 6.72
CA PRO A 36 -16.88 -2.07 6.11
C PRO A 36 -17.29 -1.62 4.70
N LEU A 37 -16.69 -2.25 3.69
CA LEU A 37 -17.09 -2.05 2.29
C LEU A 37 -18.44 -2.73 2.03
N ASP A 38 -19.31 -2.05 1.32
CA ASP A 38 -20.64 -2.50 0.89
C ASP A 38 -20.72 -2.73 -0.64
N ASN A 39 -19.60 -2.62 -1.35
CA ASN A 39 -19.50 -2.90 -2.77
C ASN A 39 -20.04 -4.30 -3.09
N GLY A 40 -20.93 -4.39 -4.08
CA GLY A 40 -21.56 -5.64 -4.52
C GLY A 40 -22.59 -6.26 -3.55
N LYS A 41 -22.81 -5.69 -2.36
CA LYS A 41 -23.82 -6.22 -1.40
C LYS A 41 -25.26 -5.84 -1.73
N HIS A 42 -25.42 -4.90 -2.65
CA HIS A 42 -26.67 -4.23 -2.91
C HIS A 42 -26.95 -4.25 -4.41
N ILE A 43 -27.96 -5.01 -4.83
CA ILE A 43 -28.52 -4.92 -6.18
C ILE A 43 -29.73 -3.99 -6.08
N ILE A 44 -29.47 -2.68 -6.15
CA ILE A 44 -30.51 -1.66 -5.95
C ILE A 44 -30.74 -0.95 -7.28
N GLN A 45 -31.93 -1.07 -7.84
CA GLN A 45 -32.27 -0.31 -9.04
C GLN A 45 -32.33 1.18 -8.72
N ALA A 46 -31.56 2.00 -9.47
CA ALA A 46 -31.51 3.43 -9.27
C ALA A 46 -32.86 4.09 -9.61
N LYS A 47 -33.46 4.78 -8.63
CA LYS A 47 -34.75 5.47 -8.80
C LYS A 47 -34.64 6.94 -9.19
N ARG A 48 -33.47 7.55 -8.97
CA ARG A 48 -33.24 8.98 -9.19
C ARG A 48 -31.93 9.20 -9.95
N PRO A 49 -31.88 10.18 -10.87
CA PRO A 49 -30.66 10.55 -11.57
C PRO A 49 -29.66 11.27 -10.66
N VAL A 50 -28.42 11.42 -11.12
CA VAL A 50 -27.39 12.31 -10.52
C VAL A 50 -27.47 13.75 -11.06
N GLY A 51 -28.63 14.14 -11.58
CA GLY A 51 -28.87 15.48 -12.11
C GLY A 51 -28.17 15.68 -13.45
N GLU A 52 -27.59 16.87 -13.66
CA GLU A 52 -26.92 17.25 -14.91
C GLU A 52 -25.72 16.37 -15.24
N LEU A 53 -25.12 15.69 -14.25
CA LEU A 53 -24.04 14.74 -14.50
C LEU A 53 -24.49 13.62 -15.44
N ASP A 54 -25.75 13.16 -15.35
CA ASP A 54 -26.29 12.12 -16.25
C ASP A 54 -26.43 12.58 -17.72
N LEU A 55 -26.28 13.88 -18.01
CA LEU A 55 -26.26 14.40 -19.38
C LEU A 55 -24.92 14.15 -20.08
N LEU A 56 -23.86 13.88 -19.32
CA LEU A 56 -22.56 13.57 -19.89
C LEU A 56 -22.54 12.14 -20.46
N PRO A 57 -21.81 11.90 -21.57
CA PRO A 57 -21.49 10.56 -22.04
C PRO A 57 -20.77 9.73 -20.97
N ALA A 58 -20.90 8.41 -21.06
CA ALA A 58 -20.31 7.47 -20.09
C ALA A 58 -18.78 7.61 -20.00
N GLU A 59 -18.12 7.92 -21.10
CA GLU A 59 -16.67 8.14 -21.16
C GLU A 59 -16.23 9.33 -20.28
N LEU A 60 -17.05 10.39 -20.24
CA LEU A 60 -16.77 11.55 -19.38
C LEU A 60 -17.07 11.24 -17.92
N HIS A 61 -18.03 10.36 -17.62
CA HIS A 61 -18.19 9.85 -16.25
C HIS A 61 -16.95 9.12 -15.80
N ASP A 62 -16.47 8.18 -16.62
CA ASP A 62 -15.30 7.37 -16.30
C ASP A 62 -14.05 8.24 -16.11
N GLN A 63 -13.81 9.21 -16.98
CA GLN A 63 -12.67 10.11 -16.87
C GLN A 63 -12.76 11.04 -15.65
N VAL A 64 -13.91 11.71 -15.44
CA VAL A 64 -14.07 12.64 -14.31
C VAL A 64 -13.96 11.88 -12.98
N LEU A 65 -14.65 10.76 -12.85
CA LEU A 65 -14.62 9.95 -11.63
C LEU A 65 -13.26 9.27 -11.44
N GLY A 66 -12.61 8.81 -12.51
CA GLY A 66 -11.27 8.22 -12.46
C GLY A 66 -10.20 9.15 -11.89
N MET A 67 -10.31 10.45 -12.17
CA MET A 67 -9.41 11.50 -11.67
C MET A 67 -9.66 11.89 -10.20
N LEU A 68 -10.78 11.50 -9.60
CA LEU A 68 -11.06 11.79 -8.20
C LEU A 68 -10.26 10.88 -7.26
N ASP A 69 -9.93 11.40 -6.09
CA ASP A 69 -9.38 10.59 -5.00
C ASP A 69 -10.43 9.62 -4.45
N ILE A 70 -9.95 8.51 -3.90
CA ILE A 70 -10.80 7.45 -3.36
C ILE A 70 -11.73 7.95 -2.23
N PRO A 71 -11.27 8.72 -1.22
CA PRO A 71 -12.17 9.31 -0.23
C PRO A 71 -13.32 10.11 -0.87
N THR A 72 -13.03 11.01 -1.81
CA THR A 72 -14.05 11.79 -2.53
C THR A 72 -15.00 10.89 -3.32
N LEU A 73 -14.49 9.86 -4.03
CA LEU A 73 -15.32 8.88 -4.73
C LEU A 73 -16.27 8.13 -3.82
N THR A 74 -15.79 7.67 -2.67
CA THR A 74 -16.65 6.95 -1.70
C THR A 74 -17.69 7.86 -1.05
N MET A 75 -17.41 9.17 -0.94
CA MET A 75 -18.42 10.15 -0.55
C MET A 75 -19.46 10.36 -1.64
N PHE A 76 -19.04 10.51 -2.90
CA PHE A 76 -19.94 10.64 -4.05
C PHE A 76 -20.83 9.40 -4.21
N ARG A 77 -20.25 8.20 -4.07
CA ARG A 77 -20.95 6.90 -4.10
C ARG A 77 -22.16 6.84 -3.14
N ARG A 78 -22.12 7.60 -2.04
CA ARG A 78 -23.18 7.64 -1.01
C ARG A 78 -24.28 8.65 -1.27
N VAL A 79 -24.18 9.46 -2.33
CA VAL A 79 -25.17 10.52 -2.62
C VAL A 79 -26.53 9.93 -2.99
N ASN A 80 -26.56 8.98 -3.93
CA ASN A 80 -27.76 8.23 -4.30
C ASN A 80 -27.38 6.92 -5.01
N GLN A 81 -28.37 6.10 -5.35
CA GLN A 81 -28.18 4.80 -6.01
C GLN A 81 -27.52 4.92 -7.39
N ARG A 82 -27.77 6.01 -8.13
CA ARG A 82 -27.16 6.24 -9.44
C ARG A 82 -25.68 6.57 -9.32
N ALA A 83 -25.28 7.44 -8.39
CA ALA A 83 -23.89 7.71 -8.05
C ALA A 83 -23.17 6.44 -7.58
N MET A 84 -23.86 5.61 -6.78
CA MET A 84 -23.36 4.31 -6.37
C MET A 84 -23.01 3.43 -7.57
N HIS A 85 -23.93 3.33 -8.54
CA HIS A 85 -23.71 2.55 -9.76
C HIS A 85 -22.55 3.08 -10.60
N LEU A 86 -22.46 4.40 -10.79
CA LEU A 86 -21.39 5.02 -11.57
C LEU A 86 -20.01 4.71 -10.98
N VAL A 87 -19.87 4.82 -9.66
CA VAL A 87 -18.60 4.49 -8.98
C VAL A 87 -18.33 2.98 -8.99
N ASP A 88 -19.34 2.14 -8.77
CA ASP A 88 -19.16 0.67 -8.78
C ASP A 88 -18.85 0.11 -10.18
N SER A 89 -19.31 0.77 -11.24
CA SER A 89 -19.01 0.42 -12.63
C SER A 89 -17.65 0.94 -13.10
N LEU A 90 -17.09 1.96 -12.44
CA LEU A 90 -15.83 2.59 -12.83
C LEU A 90 -14.68 1.55 -12.86
N PRO A 91 -14.05 1.28 -14.03
CA PRO A 91 -13.08 0.20 -14.16
C PRO A 91 -11.90 0.23 -13.16
N PRO A 92 -11.19 1.36 -12.92
CA PRO A 92 -10.12 1.38 -11.92
C PRO A 92 -10.64 1.09 -10.51
N TYR A 93 -11.80 1.64 -10.13
CA TYR A 93 -12.38 1.38 -8.80
C TYR A 93 -12.81 -0.09 -8.66
N ARG A 94 -13.38 -0.67 -9.72
CA ARG A 94 -13.78 -2.08 -9.75
C ARG A 94 -12.62 -3.03 -9.50
N ARG A 95 -11.48 -2.79 -10.14
CA ARG A 95 -10.25 -3.56 -9.91
C ARG A 95 -9.81 -3.48 -8.45
N LEU A 96 -9.88 -2.28 -7.85
CA LEU A 96 -9.44 -2.08 -6.46
C LEU A 96 -10.25 -2.89 -5.45
N TRP A 97 -11.58 -2.84 -5.54
CA TRP A 97 -12.41 -3.56 -4.57
C TRP A 97 -12.42 -5.08 -4.83
N THR A 98 -12.17 -5.52 -6.06
CA THR A 98 -12.09 -6.94 -6.42
C THR A 98 -10.79 -7.59 -5.92
N HIS A 99 -9.63 -6.98 -6.20
CA HIS A 99 -8.32 -7.60 -5.95
C HIS A 99 -7.62 -7.14 -4.66
N CYS A 100 -7.91 -5.91 -4.22
CA CYS A 100 -7.21 -5.33 -3.07
C CYS A 100 -8.13 -4.52 -2.15
N PRO A 101 -9.21 -5.12 -1.62
CA PRO A 101 -10.17 -4.39 -0.79
C PRO A 101 -9.52 -3.81 0.48
N ASN A 102 -8.46 -4.42 1.02
CA ASN A 102 -7.74 -3.85 2.16
C ASN A 102 -6.96 -2.58 1.83
N VAL A 103 -6.41 -2.44 0.62
CA VAL A 103 -5.80 -1.20 0.16
C VAL A 103 -6.86 -0.10 0.08
N LEU A 104 -8.03 -0.41 -0.49
CA LEU A 104 -9.16 0.52 -0.56
C LEU A 104 -9.60 0.97 0.84
N ARG A 105 -9.77 0.03 1.78
CA ARG A 105 -10.10 0.33 3.18
C ARG A 105 -9.04 1.20 3.85
N ALA A 106 -7.77 0.91 3.62
CA ALA A 106 -6.66 1.68 4.18
C ALA A 106 -6.72 3.13 3.73
N VAL A 107 -6.84 3.37 2.41
CA VAL A 107 -6.92 4.70 1.80
C VAL A 107 -8.08 5.52 2.36
N VAL A 108 -9.28 4.94 2.43
CA VAL A 108 -10.47 5.60 3.01
C VAL A 108 -10.26 5.88 4.51
N SER A 109 -9.77 4.89 5.26
CA SER A 109 -9.62 4.99 6.71
C SER A 109 -8.62 6.06 7.13
N ILE A 110 -7.50 6.19 6.40
CA ILE A 110 -6.50 7.23 6.65
C ILE A 110 -6.77 8.54 5.91
N LYS A 111 -7.86 8.63 5.13
CA LYS A 111 -8.22 9.81 4.31
C LYS A 111 -7.07 10.22 3.37
N ALA A 112 -6.41 9.26 2.74
CA ALA A 112 -5.38 9.54 1.75
C ALA A 112 -6.04 10.07 0.46
N ALA A 113 -5.82 11.35 0.18
CA ALA A 113 -6.53 12.08 -0.88
C ALA A 113 -5.57 12.79 -1.87
N SER A 114 -4.31 12.38 -1.91
CA SER A 114 -3.26 13.06 -2.68
C SER A 114 -2.98 12.41 -4.05
N PHE A 115 -3.80 11.45 -4.44
CA PHE A 115 -3.71 10.70 -5.70
C PHE A 115 -5.11 10.23 -6.12
N SER A 116 -5.30 10.04 -7.42
CA SER A 116 -6.59 9.62 -7.97
C SER A 116 -6.79 8.11 -7.88
N CYS A 117 -8.02 7.68 -8.14
CA CYS A 117 -8.35 6.27 -8.31
C CYS A 117 -7.54 5.62 -9.43
N GLU A 118 -7.35 6.33 -10.54
CA GLU A 118 -6.52 5.88 -11.66
C GLU A 118 -5.06 5.69 -11.25
N THR A 119 -4.47 6.68 -10.56
CA THR A 119 -3.08 6.56 -10.08
C THR A 119 -2.90 5.33 -9.19
N LEU A 120 -3.84 5.07 -8.27
CA LEU A 120 -3.76 3.88 -7.43
C LEU A 120 -3.87 2.58 -8.25
N ALA A 121 -4.83 2.52 -9.18
CA ALA A 121 -5.00 1.35 -10.03
C ALA A 121 -3.77 1.10 -10.93
N GLU A 122 -3.15 2.14 -11.47
CA GLU A 122 -1.92 2.04 -12.25
C GLU A 122 -0.72 1.62 -11.38
N THR A 123 -0.55 2.20 -10.18
CA THR A 123 0.52 1.79 -9.27
C THR A 123 0.42 0.30 -8.92
N LEU A 124 -0.80 -0.25 -8.88
CA LEU A 124 -1.00 -1.67 -8.63
C LEU A 124 -0.55 -2.58 -9.77
N THR A 125 -0.49 -2.09 -11.01
CA THR A 125 0.03 -2.85 -12.15
C THR A 125 1.56 -2.82 -12.22
N ARG A 126 2.23 -2.02 -11.39
CA ARG A 126 3.69 -2.06 -11.25
C ARG A 126 4.07 -3.21 -10.33
N GLU A 127 5.17 -3.88 -10.62
CA GLU A 127 5.65 -5.01 -9.83
C GLU A 127 6.81 -4.62 -8.91
N LYS A 128 7.76 -3.86 -9.45
CA LYS A 128 8.99 -3.49 -8.76
C LYS A 128 8.79 -2.30 -7.82
N CYS A 129 9.65 -2.23 -6.82
CA CYS A 129 9.78 -1.08 -5.93
C CYS A 129 10.23 0.16 -6.72
N GLU A 130 9.51 1.27 -6.59
CA GLU A 130 9.84 2.53 -7.27
C GLU A 130 11.20 3.09 -6.82
N SER A 131 11.61 2.83 -5.57
CA SER A 131 12.81 3.45 -5.00
C SER A 131 14.10 2.67 -5.27
N CYS A 132 14.07 1.35 -5.38
CA CYS A 132 15.28 0.56 -5.64
C CYS A 132 15.28 -0.12 -7.00
N LEU A 133 14.14 -0.19 -7.69
CA LEU A 133 13.95 -0.78 -9.02
C LEU A 133 14.25 -2.29 -9.13
N ALA A 134 14.96 -2.88 -8.16
CA ALA A 134 15.37 -4.28 -8.17
C ALA A 134 14.38 -5.20 -7.46
N CYS A 135 13.96 -4.84 -6.24
CA CYS A 135 13.13 -5.71 -5.40
C CYS A 135 11.65 -5.65 -5.80
N PHE A 136 10.92 -6.74 -5.56
CA PHE A 136 9.45 -6.74 -5.59
C PHE A 136 8.89 -5.72 -4.59
N GLY A 137 7.95 -4.89 -5.04
CA GLY A 137 7.37 -3.82 -4.25
C GLY A 137 6.09 -4.23 -3.55
N GLY A 138 6.15 -5.13 -2.55
CA GLY A 138 4.94 -5.69 -1.91
C GLY A 138 4.13 -4.75 -1.01
N TYR A 139 4.45 -3.45 -0.97
CA TYR A 139 3.77 -2.46 -0.14
C TYR A 139 3.48 -1.18 -0.91
N LEU A 140 2.51 -0.41 -0.43
CA LEU A 140 2.23 0.96 -0.86
C LEU A 140 2.47 1.94 0.27
N TYR A 141 3.17 3.02 -0.04
CA TYR A 141 3.18 4.24 0.75
C TYR A 141 2.00 5.13 0.35
N LEU A 142 0.96 5.11 1.16
CA LEU A 142 -0.35 5.69 0.85
C LEU A 142 -0.42 7.22 0.99
N ILE A 143 0.66 7.93 1.32
CA ILE A 143 0.60 9.41 1.30
C ILE A 143 0.77 9.92 -0.13
N THR A 144 1.62 9.28 -0.93
CA THR A 144 1.93 9.69 -2.31
C THR A 144 1.72 8.55 -3.33
N CYS A 145 1.09 7.45 -2.92
CA CYS A 145 0.80 6.28 -3.77
C CYS A 145 2.03 5.65 -4.44
N LYS A 146 3.10 5.44 -3.67
CA LYS A 146 4.33 4.83 -4.18
C LYS A 146 4.42 3.36 -3.83
N ARG A 147 4.77 2.53 -4.81
CA ARG A 147 5.06 1.11 -4.59
C ARG A 147 6.47 0.91 -4.06
N VAL A 148 6.61 0.22 -2.93
CA VAL A 148 7.86 0.11 -2.17
C VAL A 148 8.08 -1.30 -1.64
N CYS A 149 9.34 -1.73 -1.58
CA CYS A 149 9.71 -2.96 -0.89
C CYS A 149 9.92 -2.72 0.61
N TYR A 150 9.97 -3.80 1.38
CA TYR A 150 10.19 -3.76 2.84
C TYR A 150 11.41 -2.92 3.23
N PHE A 151 12.55 -3.16 2.58
CA PHE A 151 13.80 -2.46 2.88
C PHE A 151 13.71 -0.96 2.57
N CYS A 152 13.10 -0.58 1.46
CA CYS A 152 13.00 0.83 1.09
C CYS A 152 12.14 1.59 2.09
N PHE A 153 10.93 1.10 2.39
CA PHE A 153 10.07 1.83 3.31
C PHE A 153 10.62 1.84 4.75
N THR A 154 11.40 0.82 5.16
CA THR A 154 12.05 0.74 6.50
C THR A 154 13.31 1.58 6.66
N THR A 155 14.04 1.85 5.57
CA THR A 155 15.36 2.49 5.65
C THR A 155 15.43 3.88 5.04
N LYS A 156 14.70 4.14 3.95
CA LYS A 156 14.75 5.44 3.28
C LYS A 156 13.95 6.48 4.07
N LYS A 157 14.51 7.69 4.16
CA LYS A 157 13.90 8.81 4.90
C LYS A 157 12.64 9.31 4.21
N GLU A 158 12.55 9.20 2.88
CA GLU A 158 11.38 9.62 2.11
C GLU A 158 10.07 8.95 2.54
N TYR A 159 10.12 7.70 3.00
CA TYR A 159 8.96 6.97 3.52
C TYR A 159 8.80 7.09 5.04
N PHE A 160 9.48 8.06 5.65
CA PHE A 160 9.30 8.43 7.06
C PHE A 160 8.56 9.76 7.15
N PRO A 161 7.21 9.71 7.19
CA PRO A 161 6.41 10.91 7.17
C PRO A 161 6.55 11.68 8.48
N ILE A 162 6.21 12.96 8.42
CA ILE A 162 6.43 13.91 9.50
C ILE A 162 5.08 14.29 10.09
N SER A 163 4.91 14.14 11.40
CA SER A 163 3.68 14.63 12.05
C SER A 163 3.45 16.13 11.79
N LEU A 164 2.19 16.54 11.58
CA LEU A 164 1.82 17.94 11.36
C LEU A 164 2.35 18.87 12.47
N THR A 165 2.36 18.41 13.72
CA THR A 165 2.92 19.17 14.86
C THR A 165 4.41 19.44 14.68
N LEU A 166 5.17 18.45 14.23
CA LEU A 166 6.59 18.59 13.96
C LEU A 166 6.83 19.45 12.71
N ALA A 167 6.02 19.27 11.67
CA ALA A 167 6.08 20.06 10.45
C ALA A 167 5.92 21.56 10.73
N VAL A 168 4.84 21.96 11.42
CA VAL A 168 4.60 23.35 11.86
C VAL A 168 5.78 23.90 12.66
N ARG A 169 6.35 23.10 13.57
CA ARG A 169 7.48 23.54 14.41
C ARG A 169 8.72 23.86 13.58
N HIS A 170 9.00 23.08 12.54
CA HIS A 170 10.21 23.21 11.72
C HIS A 170 10.06 24.17 10.54
N THR A 171 8.86 24.32 9.96
CA THR A 171 8.62 25.28 8.89
C THR A 171 8.24 26.66 9.41
N LYS A 172 7.79 26.77 10.67
CA LYS A 172 7.18 27.98 11.26
C LYS A 172 5.92 28.46 10.51
N LEU A 173 5.35 27.62 9.66
CA LEU A 173 4.13 27.91 8.91
C LEU A 173 2.88 27.52 9.71
N GLN A 174 1.77 28.20 9.44
CA GLN A 174 0.48 27.83 10.01
C GLN A 174 -0.02 26.51 9.42
N ARG A 175 -0.81 25.75 10.20
CA ARG A 175 -1.40 24.47 9.76
C ARG A 175 -2.14 24.57 8.42
N LYS A 176 -2.89 25.66 8.21
CA LYS A 176 -3.65 25.89 6.97
C LYS A 176 -2.74 25.96 5.74
N ALA A 177 -1.56 26.57 5.87
CA ALA A 177 -0.59 26.68 4.77
C ALA A 177 -0.01 25.31 4.37
N LEU A 178 0.01 24.33 5.28
CA LEU A 178 0.46 22.97 5.00
C LEU A 178 -0.67 22.06 4.50
N GLY A 179 -1.91 22.54 4.45
CA GLY A 179 -3.09 21.72 4.16
C GLY A 179 -3.13 21.16 2.74
N HIS A 180 -2.43 21.79 1.80
CA HIS A 180 -2.34 21.36 0.40
C HIS A 180 -1.26 20.28 0.17
N LEU A 181 -0.40 20.02 1.16
CA LEU A 181 0.67 19.04 1.00
C LEU A 181 0.11 17.61 1.08
N PRO A 182 0.75 16.64 0.41
CA PRO A 182 0.37 15.24 0.55
C PRO A 182 0.40 14.80 2.01
N GLN A 183 -0.73 14.33 2.51
CA GLN A 183 -0.90 13.96 3.91
C GLN A 183 -1.95 12.86 4.11
N ALA A 184 -1.85 12.16 5.24
CA ALA A 184 -2.81 11.18 5.68
C ALA A 184 -3.02 11.23 7.20
N LEU A 185 -4.19 10.82 7.66
CA LEU A 185 -4.54 10.76 9.07
C LEU A 185 -4.37 9.33 9.59
N SER A 186 -3.36 9.10 10.43
CA SER A 186 -3.05 7.76 10.96
C SER A 186 -4.22 7.10 11.68
N LEU A 187 -4.17 5.77 11.83
CA LEU A 187 -5.10 5.00 12.65
C LEU A 187 -4.48 4.66 14.01
N PRO A 188 -5.30 4.37 15.03
CA PRO A 188 -4.84 3.72 16.23
C PRO A 188 -4.41 2.28 15.91
N GLY A 189 -3.27 1.84 16.46
CA GLY A 189 -2.70 0.52 16.14
C GLY A 189 -1.33 0.29 16.78
N ARG A 190 -0.79 -0.92 16.58
CA ARG A 190 0.55 -1.31 17.02
C ARG A 190 1.43 -1.40 15.78
N TYR A 191 2.31 -0.42 15.62
CA TYR A 191 3.02 -0.14 14.36
C TYR A 191 4.52 -0.48 14.40
N THR A 192 4.95 -1.22 15.42
CA THR A 192 6.35 -1.62 15.61
C THR A 192 6.43 -2.96 16.32
N ALA A 193 7.59 -3.62 16.23
CA ALA A 193 7.87 -4.88 16.91
C ALA A 193 7.76 -4.78 18.45
N CYS A 194 8.00 -3.59 19.01
CA CYS A 194 7.77 -3.34 20.45
C CYS A 194 6.28 -3.39 20.83
N ALA A 195 5.39 -3.50 19.85
CA ALA A 195 3.95 -3.61 19.99
C ALA A 195 3.33 -2.47 20.82
N LYS A 196 3.95 -1.28 20.90
CA LYS A 196 3.38 -0.15 21.65
C LYS A 196 2.13 0.35 20.94
N LEU A 197 1.02 0.44 21.69
CA LEU A 197 -0.25 0.93 21.14
C LEU A 197 -0.17 2.44 20.92
N SER A 198 -0.26 2.87 19.65
CA SER A 198 -0.57 4.24 19.29
C SER A 198 -2.09 4.43 19.40
N ARG A 199 -2.54 5.21 20.38
CA ARG A 199 -3.97 5.47 20.61
C ARG A 199 -4.49 6.66 19.81
N LEU A 200 -3.64 7.66 19.60
CA LEU A 200 -4.03 8.92 18.97
C LEU A 200 -3.87 8.83 17.46
N ARG A 201 -4.82 9.45 16.76
CA ARG A 201 -4.68 9.72 15.32
C ARG A 201 -3.83 10.97 15.14
N VAL A 202 -2.85 10.88 14.25
CA VAL A 202 -1.90 11.96 13.97
C VAL A 202 -1.90 12.19 12.47
N THR A 203 -1.96 13.45 12.07
CA THR A 203 -1.77 13.83 10.67
C THR A 203 -0.30 13.69 10.31
N LEU A 204 -0.02 12.88 9.30
CA LEU A 204 1.29 12.58 8.75
C LEU A 204 1.41 13.29 7.40
N ILE A 205 2.46 14.09 7.23
CA ILE A 205 2.76 14.82 5.99
C ILE A 205 3.94 14.13 5.31
N ASP A 206 3.88 14.07 3.99
CA ASP A 206 5.00 13.58 3.19
C ASP A 206 6.29 14.36 3.47
N ARG A 207 7.39 13.63 3.67
CA ARG A 207 8.67 14.26 3.98
C ARG A 207 9.18 15.09 2.80
N GLN A 208 9.12 14.56 1.58
CA GLN A 208 9.71 15.23 0.43
C GLN A 208 8.98 16.53 0.12
N ALA A 209 7.64 16.51 0.22
CA ALA A 209 6.83 17.71 0.02
C ALA A 209 7.11 18.82 1.06
N LEU A 210 7.58 18.46 2.26
CA LEU A 210 7.89 19.43 3.31
C LEU A 210 9.29 20.04 3.19
N LEU A 211 10.26 19.32 2.63
CA LEU A 211 11.67 19.74 2.59
C LEU A 211 11.89 21.13 1.97
N PRO A 212 11.26 21.52 0.85
CA PRO A 212 11.44 22.84 0.25
C PRO A 212 10.93 24.00 1.12
N LEU A 213 10.07 23.71 2.10
CA LEU A 213 9.47 24.70 2.99
C LEU A 213 10.25 24.88 4.30
N MET A 214 11.35 24.15 4.48
CA MET A 214 12.16 24.16 5.69
C MET A 214 13.45 24.95 5.46
N SER A 215 13.93 25.66 6.50
CA SER A 215 15.28 26.21 6.48
C SER A 215 16.32 25.09 6.45
N GLU A 216 17.49 25.34 5.88
CA GLU A 216 18.56 24.35 5.78
C GLU A 216 18.96 23.76 7.15
N ALA A 217 19.02 24.60 8.19
CA ALA A 217 19.32 24.16 9.55
C ALA A 217 18.27 23.19 10.10
N ASN A 218 16.98 23.46 9.83
CA ASN A 218 15.88 22.59 10.26
C ASN A 218 15.83 21.30 9.44
N ALA A 219 16.10 21.37 8.14
CA ALA A 219 16.21 20.20 7.27
C ALA A 219 17.35 19.26 7.73
N LYS A 220 18.53 19.82 8.06
CA LYS A 220 19.66 19.06 8.63
C LYS A 220 19.28 18.40 9.96
N THR A 221 18.62 19.13 10.86
CA THR A 221 18.16 18.60 12.17
C THR A 221 17.15 17.46 12.00
N LEU A 222 16.18 17.61 11.10
CA LEU A 222 15.18 16.58 10.79
C LEU A 222 15.82 15.33 10.17
N ASN A 223 16.91 15.51 9.43
CA ASN A 223 17.68 14.41 8.86
C ASN A 223 18.64 13.76 9.86
N GLY A 224 18.91 14.40 11.01
CA GLY A 224 19.88 13.94 12.03
C GLY A 224 19.30 13.09 13.16
N ARG A 225 18.02 12.68 13.10
CA ARG A 225 17.35 11.98 14.20
C ARG A 225 16.88 10.56 13.85
N VAL A 226 17.44 9.59 14.59
CA VAL A 226 16.85 8.34 15.11
C VAL A 226 17.07 7.05 14.31
N ASP A 227 17.23 5.93 15.04
CA ASP A 227 17.12 4.56 14.55
C ASP A 227 15.81 4.36 13.80
N TYR A 228 15.93 4.33 12.48
CA TYR A 228 14.82 4.35 11.55
C TYR A 228 14.10 3.03 11.38
N ARG A 229 14.65 1.92 11.90
CA ARG A 229 14.23 0.57 11.49
C ARG A 229 13.14 -0.01 12.38
N MET A 230 13.22 0.13 13.71
CA MET A 230 12.43 -0.70 14.63
C MET A 230 11.44 0.05 15.54
N THR A 231 11.71 1.30 15.91
CA THR A 231 10.97 1.99 16.98
C THR A 231 10.03 3.10 16.49
N GLU A 232 10.23 3.57 15.26
CA GLU A 232 9.50 4.71 14.69
C GLU A 232 8.17 4.30 14.05
N SER A 233 7.13 4.24 14.88
CA SER A 233 5.76 3.85 14.48
C SER A 233 5.19 4.62 13.28
N GLN A 234 5.52 5.91 13.12
CA GLN A 234 4.97 6.75 12.05
C GLN A 234 5.30 6.23 10.65
N ARG A 235 6.40 5.50 10.53
CA ARG A 235 6.83 4.88 9.28
C ARG A 235 5.83 3.85 8.75
N TYR A 236 5.20 3.10 9.65
CA TYR A 236 4.31 2.00 9.29
C TYR A 236 2.83 2.45 9.21
N MET A 237 2.51 3.61 9.79
CA MET A 237 1.14 4.17 9.87
C MET A 237 0.51 4.56 8.52
N SER A 238 1.31 4.63 7.46
CA SER A 238 0.84 4.93 6.09
C SER A 238 1.28 3.87 5.08
N ILE A 239 1.66 2.69 5.56
CA ILE A 239 2.09 1.55 4.75
C ILE A 239 1.01 0.49 4.77
N VAL A 240 0.69 -0.08 3.62
CA VAL A 240 -0.21 -1.23 3.47
C VAL A 240 0.41 -2.24 2.51
N ARG A 241 0.18 -3.54 2.73
CA ARG A 241 0.54 -4.56 1.75
C ARG A 241 -0.31 -4.42 0.49
N ALA A 242 0.28 -4.69 -0.66
CA ALA A 242 -0.42 -4.59 -1.94
C ALA A 242 0.08 -5.63 -2.95
N PRO A 243 -0.83 -6.29 -3.69
CA PRO A 243 -0.44 -7.20 -4.75
C PRO A 243 -0.01 -6.43 -5.98
N HIS A 244 0.81 -7.04 -6.84
CA HIS A 244 0.87 -6.69 -8.24
C HIS A 244 -0.37 -7.26 -8.95
N VAL A 245 -1.12 -6.43 -9.66
CA VAL A 245 -2.32 -6.87 -10.40
C VAL A 245 -1.97 -6.95 -11.88
N ASN A 246 -2.08 -8.15 -12.45
CA ASN A 246 -1.88 -8.37 -13.87
C ASN A 246 -3.19 -8.09 -14.61
N LEU A 247 -3.16 -7.13 -15.55
CA LEU A 247 -4.34 -6.71 -16.29
C LEU A 247 -4.81 -7.73 -17.33
N CYS A 248 -3.91 -8.57 -17.84
CA CYS A 248 -4.22 -9.50 -18.93
C CYS A 248 -5.05 -10.69 -18.45
N ASP A 249 -4.70 -11.25 -17.30
CA ASP A 249 -5.34 -12.44 -16.73
C ASP A 249 -6.19 -12.14 -15.49
N GLN A 250 -6.23 -10.87 -15.04
CA GLN A 250 -6.91 -10.43 -13.81
C GLN A 250 -6.44 -11.19 -12.58
N THR A 251 -5.16 -11.58 -12.54
CA THR A 251 -4.55 -12.24 -11.39
C THR A 251 -3.81 -11.25 -10.49
N GLU A 252 -3.55 -11.70 -9.26
CA GLU A 252 -2.84 -10.94 -8.24
C GLU A 252 -1.61 -11.71 -7.74
N ASP A 253 -0.43 -11.11 -7.86
CA ASP A 253 0.80 -11.62 -7.25
C ASP A 253 1.09 -10.84 -5.97
N TRP A 254 1.03 -11.52 -4.83
CA TRP A 254 1.33 -10.94 -3.51
C TRP A 254 2.81 -11.03 -3.14
N GLY A 255 3.64 -11.56 -4.04
CA GLY A 255 5.03 -11.88 -3.80
C GLY A 255 5.20 -13.14 -2.95
N VAL A 256 6.34 -13.78 -3.12
CA VAL A 256 6.77 -14.98 -2.39
C VAL A 256 8.14 -14.76 -1.77
N TYR A 257 8.42 -15.52 -0.72
CA TYR A 257 9.73 -15.53 -0.06
C TYR A 257 10.42 -16.87 -0.27
N CYS A 258 11.75 -16.84 -0.29
CA CYS A 258 12.57 -18.05 -0.34
C CYS A 258 12.59 -18.75 1.03
N SER A 259 12.19 -20.02 1.08
CA SER A 259 12.15 -20.79 2.32
C SER A 259 13.55 -21.13 2.86
N LEU A 260 14.54 -21.26 1.97
CA LEU A 260 15.95 -21.53 2.30
C LEU A 260 16.66 -20.32 2.91
N CYS A 261 16.17 -19.12 2.62
CA CYS A 261 16.68 -17.86 3.15
C CYS A 261 16.09 -17.47 4.51
N ARG A 262 15.29 -18.33 5.16
CA ARG A 262 14.45 -17.96 6.34
C ARG A 262 15.20 -17.31 7.50
N ASP A 263 16.45 -17.68 7.71
CA ASP A 263 17.27 -17.23 8.83
C ASP A 263 18.45 -16.36 8.34
N SER A 264 18.53 -16.10 7.03
CA SER A 264 19.59 -15.26 6.45
C SER A 264 19.31 -13.77 6.66
N THR A 265 20.36 -13.08 7.08
CA THR A 265 20.41 -11.61 7.18
C THR A 265 21.29 -10.97 6.12
N ASP A 266 21.87 -11.77 5.22
CA ASP A 266 22.78 -11.26 4.20
C ASP A 266 22.02 -10.45 3.15
N PRO A 267 22.56 -9.33 2.65
CA PRO A 267 21.81 -8.43 1.76
C PRO A 267 21.19 -9.08 0.50
N SER A 268 21.83 -10.11 -0.07
CA SER A 268 21.36 -10.81 -1.28
C SER A 268 20.39 -11.96 -1.01
N THR A 269 20.39 -12.51 0.21
CA THR A 269 19.58 -13.67 0.62
C THR A 269 18.72 -13.35 1.84
N HIS A 270 18.52 -12.08 2.17
CA HIS A 270 17.82 -11.68 3.38
C HIS A 270 16.38 -12.22 3.35
N PHE A 271 15.93 -12.82 4.46
CA PHE A 271 14.59 -13.45 4.57
C PHE A 271 13.38 -12.54 4.27
N ARG A 272 13.59 -11.23 4.15
CA ARG A 272 12.57 -10.21 3.89
C ARG A 272 12.47 -9.83 2.41
N ILE A 273 13.35 -10.36 1.55
CA ILE A 273 13.27 -10.14 0.11
C ILE A 273 12.06 -10.91 -0.41
N GLN A 274 11.17 -10.16 -1.05
CA GLN A 274 10.07 -10.73 -1.82
C GLN A 274 10.47 -10.80 -3.28
N TYR A 275 9.97 -11.84 -3.93
CA TYR A 275 10.16 -12.14 -5.34
C TYR A 275 8.80 -12.36 -5.99
N ASN A 276 8.70 -12.11 -7.29
CA ASN A 276 7.61 -12.65 -8.08
C ASN A 276 7.86 -14.15 -8.36
N GLN A 277 6.94 -14.80 -9.06
CA GLN A 277 7.05 -16.24 -9.36
C GLN A 277 8.25 -16.62 -10.25
N GLN A 278 8.78 -15.70 -11.07
CA GLN A 278 9.93 -15.94 -11.96
C GLN A 278 11.26 -15.65 -11.26
N ASP A 279 11.37 -14.49 -10.63
CA ASP A 279 12.56 -14.02 -9.91
C ASP A 279 12.97 -14.99 -8.79
N ILE A 280 12.00 -15.65 -8.12
CA ILE A 280 12.32 -16.62 -7.06
C ILE A 280 13.04 -17.85 -7.62
N LEU A 281 12.68 -18.29 -8.84
CA LEU A 281 13.34 -19.42 -9.48
C LEU A 281 14.78 -19.06 -9.85
N GLN A 282 15.00 -17.84 -10.34
CA GLN A 282 16.34 -17.34 -10.64
C GLN A 282 17.18 -17.24 -9.37
N HIS A 283 16.62 -16.68 -8.29
CA HIS A 283 17.28 -16.59 -7.00
C HIS A 283 17.70 -17.96 -6.44
N ILE A 284 16.82 -18.97 -6.53
CA ILE A 284 17.14 -20.34 -6.07
C ILE A 284 18.29 -20.93 -6.90
N LYS A 285 18.28 -20.74 -8.23
CA LYS A 285 19.37 -21.20 -9.10
C LYS A 285 20.71 -20.52 -8.76
N GLU A 286 20.70 -19.24 -8.43
CA GLU A 286 21.93 -18.49 -8.15
C GLU A 286 22.52 -18.77 -6.75
N HIS A 287 21.66 -18.88 -5.74
CA HIS A 287 22.10 -18.94 -4.34
C HIS A 287 21.95 -20.32 -3.68
N HIS A 288 21.18 -21.22 -4.29
CA HIS A 288 20.82 -22.52 -3.72
C HIS A 288 20.90 -23.67 -4.73
N ALA A 289 21.70 -23.54 -5.80
CA ALA A 289 21.85 -24.56 -6.85
C ALA A 289 22.12 -25.97 -6.31
N SER A 290 22.92 -26.09 -5.25
CA SER A 290 23.28 -27.37 -4.62
C SER A 290 22.14 -28.05 -3.86
N GLN A 291 21.03 -27.34 -3.63
CA GLN A 291 19.87 -27.81 -2.87
C GLN A 291 18.66 -28.11 -3.75
N VAL A 292 18.76 -27.87 -5.07
CA VAL A 292 17.75 -28.26 -6.05
C VAL A 292 18.05 -29.69 -6.49
N PRO A 293 17.14 -30.66 -6.29
CA PRO A 293 17.34 -32.02 -6.82
C PRO A 293 17.48 -31.93 -8.34
N SER A 294 18.57 -32.45 -8.90
CA SER A 294 18.67 -32.64 -10.34
C SER A 294 17.55 -33.59 -10.77
N SER A 295 16.63 -33.13 -11.61
CA SER A 295 15.60 -33.98 -12.21
C SER A 295 16.27 -35.20 -12.84
N PRO A 296 15.78 -36.43 -12.58
CA PRO A 296 16.30 -37.60 -13.27
C PRO A 296 15.96 -37.47 -14.76
N THR A 297 16.99 -37.59 -15.58
CA THR A 297 16.94 -37.73 -17.05
C THR A 297 16.08 -38.89 -17.49
#